data_AF-A0A4V2FWU0-F1
#
_entry.id   AF-A0A4V2FWU0-F1
#
_cell.length_a   1.000
_cell.length_b   1.000
_cell.length_c   1.000
_cell.angle_alpha   90.00
_cell.angle_beta   90.00
_cell.angle_gamma   90.00
#
_symmetry.space_group_name_H-M   'P 1'
#
loop_
_entity.id
_entity.type
_entity.pdbx_description
1 polymer ?
#
loop_
_entity_poly.entity_id
_entity_poly.type
_entity_poly.pdbx_seq_one_letter_code
_entity_poly.pdbx_strand_id
1 'polypeptide(L)'
;MERSPALQGVAFGVSILSFFALAWLGWGTGSHLHTDAIAPVICAGVGLHFVPLARLFGVRAYYATAAVMCLLAAVTFVLAASAPALWTMLPGIGAAITLYATCIALLAWNPAKDLTTA
;
A
#
# COMPACT_ATOMS: atom_id res chain seq x y z
N MET A 1 13.71 21.20 -3.35
CA MET A 1 14.85 20.27 -3.48
C MET A 1 14.36 19.05 -4.27
N GLU A 2 14.41 19.08 -5.60
CA GLU A 2 14.03 17.92 -6.42
C GLU A 2 15.05 16.81 -6.22
N ARG A 3 14.60 15.66 -5.70
CA ARG A 3 15.43 14.45 -5.61
C ARG A 3 15.48 13.81 -6.99
N SER A 4 16.68 13.44 -7.45
CA SER A 4 16.88 12.78 -8.75
C SER A 4 16.04 11.49 -8.86
N PRO A 5 15.55 11.13 -10.06
CA PRO A 5 14.71 9.94 -10.27
C PRO A 5 15.41 8.64 -9.83
N ALA A 6 16.74 8.57 -9.95
CA ALA A 6 17.54 7.46 -9.44
C ALA A 6 17.43 7.30 -7.91
N LEU A 7 17.44 8.41 -7.16
CA LEU A 7 17.32 8.39 -5.70
C LEU A 7 15.91 7.96 -5.25
N GLN A 8 14.88 8.29 -6.03
CA GLN A 8 13.50 7.85 -5.78
C GLN A 8 13.32 6.35 -6.03
N GLY A 9 13.93 5.82 -7.10
CA GLY A 9 13.95 4.38 -7.38
C GLY A 9 14.68 3.59 -6.28
N VAL A 10 15.82 4.09 -5.81
CA VAL A 10 16.53 3.49 -4.66
C VAL A 10 15.68 3.55 -3.39
N ALA A 11 14.98 4.65 -3.11
CA ALA A 11 14.09 4.74 -1.95
C ALA A 11 12.94 3.71 -1.99
N PHE A 12 12.38 3.46 -3.18
CA PHE A 12 11.40 2.40 -3.38
C PHE A 12 11.99 1.01 -3.12
N GLY A 13 13.14 0.70 -3.73
CA GLY A 13 13.83 -0.58 -3.50
C GLY A 13 14.19 -0.81 -2.04
N VAL A 14 14.67 0.22 -1.34
CA VAL A 14 14.97 0.18 0.10
C VAL A 14 13.69 -0.04 0.90
N SER A 15 12.56 0.59 0.55
CA SER A 15 11.29 0.35 1.26
C SER A 15 10.82 -1.10 1.16
N ILE A 16 10.91 -1.70 -0.03
CA ILE A 16 10.59 -3.11 -0.27
C ILE A 16 11.52 -4.02 0.54
N LEU A 17 12.83 -3.85 0.38
CA LEU A 17 13.82 -4.67 1.06
C LEU A 17 13.68 -4.57 2.58
N SER A 18 13.43 -3.37 3.11
CA SER A 18 13.22 -3.15 4.55
C SER A 18 11.96 -3.84 5.04
N PHE A 19 10.86 -3.78 4.28
CA PHE A 19 9.61 -4.45 4.65
C PHE A 19 9.78 -5.98 4.70
N PHE A 20 10.39 -6.57 3.66
CA PHE A 20 10.68 -8.00 3.63
C PHE A 20 11.68 -8.43 4.71
N ALA A 21 12.71 -7.61 4.97
CA ALA A 21 13.68 -7.88 6.04
C ALA A 21 13.03 -7.84 7.43
N LEU A 22 12.15 -6.86 7.70
CA LEU A 22 11.40 -6.77 8.95
C LEU A 22 10.41 -7.92 9.11
N ALA A 23 9.71 -8.31 8.04
CA ALA A 23 8.82 -9.47 8.04
C ALA A 23 9.59 -10.77 8.31
N TRP A 24 10.75 -10.95 7.67
CA TRP A 24 11.64 -12.10 7.86
C TRP A 24 12.21 -12.15 9.28
N LEU A 25 12.70 -11.03 9.81
CA LEU A 25 13.20 -10.93 11.18
C LEU A 25 12.08 -11.21 12.20
N GLY A 26 10.90 -10.63 12.03
CA GLY A 26 9.75 -10.87 12.89
C GLY A 26 9.29 -12.33 12.90
N TRP A 27 9.37 -13.02 11.76
CA TRP A 27 9.10 -14.45 11.66
C TRP A 27 10.20 -15.31 12.30
N GLY A 28 11.47 -14.95 12.09
CA GLY A 28 12.63 -15.71 12.55
C GLY A 28 12.92 -15.61 14.05
N THR A 29 12.51 -14.53 14.73
CA THR A 29 12.84 -14.29 16.15
C THR A 29 11.76 -14.67 17.16
N GLY A 30 10.77 -15.49 16.79
CA GLY A 30 9.93 -16.17 17.79
C GLY A 30 8.77 -15.37 18.38
N SER A 31 8.26 -14.34 17.70
CA SER A 31 6.93 -13.85 18.06
C SER A 31 5.89 -14.87 17.60
N HIS A 32 5.10 -15.40 18.53
CA HIS A 32 3.74 -15.88 18.26
C HIS A 32 2.88 -14.68 17.81
N LEU A 33 3.27 -14.01 16.73
CA LEU A 33 2.47 -13.00 16.09
C LEU A 33 1.18 -13.72 15.70
N HIS A 34 0.05 -13.23 16.19
CA HIS A 34 -1.27 -13.73 15.83
C HIS A 34 -1.29 -13.88 14.31
N THR A 35 -1.36 -15.11 13.78
CA THR A 35 -1.25 -15.38 12.33
C THR A 35 -2.26 -14.54 11.54
N ASP A 36 -3.35 -14.18 12.20
CA ASP A 36 -4.41 -13.34 11.70
C ASP A 36 -3.99 -11.87 11.46
N ALA A 37 -2.95 -11.37 12.14
CA ALA A 37 -2.41 -10.02 11.95
C ALA A 37 -1.52 -9.89 10.71
N ILE A 38 -1.18 -10.98 10.02
CA ILE A 38 -0.35 -10.95 8.81
C ILE A 38 -1.03 -10.13 7.71
N ALA A 39 -2.32 -10.36 7.48
CA ALA A 39 -3.07 -9.67 6.43
C ALA A 39 -3.10 -8.13 6.59
N PRO A 40 -3.43 -7.55 7.76
CA PRO A 40 -3.39 -6.10 7.92
C PRO A 40 -1.98 -5.53 7.90
N VAL A 41 -0.96 -6.26 8.38
CA VAL A 41 0.45 -5.82 8.27
C VAL A 41 0.88 -5.73 6.82
N ILE A 42 0.58 -6.75 6.01
CA ILE A 42 0.86 -6.73 4.57
C ILE A 42 0.10 -5.59 3.90
N CYS A 43 -1.18 -5.38 4.22
CA CYS A 43 -1.98 -4.28 3.67
C CYS A 43 -1.35 -2.90 3.97
N ALA A 44 -0.93 -2.67 5.22
CA ALA A 44 -0.21 -1.44 5.60
C ALA A 44 1.12 -1.31 4.85
N GLY A 45 1.87 -2.41 4.76
CA GLY A 45 3.11 -2.49 4.00
C GLY A 45 2.89 -2.04 2.57
N VAL A 46 2.05 -2.73 1.82
CA VAL A 46 1.70 -2.41 0.44
C VAL A 46 1.29 -0.94 0.31
N GLY A 47 0.42 -0.43 1.20
CA GLY A 47 0.03 0.98 1.24
C GLY A 47 1.23 1.94 1.35
N LEU A 48 2.17 1.68 2.26
CA LEU A 48 3.36 2.51 2.43
C LEU A 48 4.27 2.54 1.19
N HIS A 49 4.32 1.46 0.41
CA HIS A 49 5.08 1.42 -0.85
C HIS A 49 4.48 2.32 -1.94
N PHE A 50 3.19 2.66 -1.88
CA PHE A 50 2.57 3.57 -2.83
C PHE A 50 3.02 5.03 -2.65
N VAL A 51 3.55 5.41 -1.48
CA VAL A 51 4.07 6.77 -1.23
C VAL A 51 5.29 7.11 -2.09
N PRO A 52 6.37 6.31 -2.14
CA PRO A 52 7.48 6.53 -3.05
C PRO A 52 7.06 6.37 -4.53
N LEU A 53 6.12 5.46 -4.86
CA LEU A 53 5.57 5.34 -6.21
C LEU A 53 4.86 6.62 -6.67
N ALA A 54 4.10 7.27 -5.79
CA ALA A 54 3.45 8.54 -6.05
C ALA A 54 4.46 9.64 -6.43
N ARG A 55 5.66 9.61 -5.83
CA ARG A 55 6.73 10.55 -6.16
C ARG A 55 7.44 10.19 -7.45
N LEU A 56 7.68 8.91 -7.69
CA LEU A 56 8.41 8.42 -8.87
C LEU A 56 7.62 8.65 -10.16
N PHE A 57 6.31 8.41 -10.13
CA PHE A 57 5.42 8.57 -11.29
C PHE A 57 4.69 9.92 -11.32
N GLY A 58 4.79 10.73 -10.26
CA GLY A 58 4.11 12.02 -10.16
C GLY A 58 2.57 11.93 -10.07
N VAL A 59 2.02 10.74 -9.82
CA VAL A 59 0.57 10.51 -9.83
C VAL A 59 -0.02 10.64 -8.43
N ARG A 60 -0.88 11.65 -8.24
CA ARG A 60 -1.54 11.95 -6.95
C ARG A 60 -2.46 10.83 -6.46
N ALA A 61 -3.04 10.04 -7.38
CA ALA A 61 -3.91 8.92 -7.03
C ALA A 61 -3.21 7.91 -6.11
N TYR A 62 -1.90 7.70 -6.26
CA TYR A 62 -1.14 6.78 -5.43
C TYR A 62 -1.05 7.21 -3.95
N TYR A 63 -1.10 8.51 -3.64
CA TYR A 63 -1.21 8.94 -2.23
C TYR A 63 -2.57 8.59 -1.62
N ALA A 64 -3.65 8.67 -2.41
CA ALA A 64 -4.97 8.26 -1.97
C ALA A 64 -5.02 6.73 -1.73
N THR A 65 -4.47 5.94 -2.65
CA THR A 65 -4.34 4.48 -2.49
C THR A 65 -3.55 4.13 -1.23
N ALA A 66 -2.40 4.77 -1.00
CA ALA A 66 -1.58 4.57 0.19
C ALA A 66 -2.36 4.87 1.48
N ALA A 67 -3.06 6.00 1.53
CA ALA A 67 -3.85 6.41 2.70
C ALA A 67 -4.98 5.43 2.99
N VAL A 68 -5.73 5.00 1.97
CA VAL A 68 -6.84 4.04 2.12
C VAL A 68 -6.33 2.68 2.60
N MET A 69 -5.22 2.18 2.07
CA MET A 69 -4.61 0.91 2.52
C MET A 69 -4.12 0.97 3.97
N CYS A 70 -3.43 2.05 4.36
CA CYS A 70 -3.04 2.25 5.75
C CYS A 70 -4.25 2.37 6.69
N LEU A 71 -5.31 3.07 6.26
CA LEU A 71 -6.52 3.22 7.04
C LEU A 71 -7.24 1.89 7.21
N LEU A 72 -7.35 1.07 6.16
CA LEU A 72 -7.92 -0.28 6.25
C LEU A 72 -7.16 -1.17 7.22
N ALA A 73 -5.83 -1.13 7.20
CA ALA A 73 -5.01 -1.85 8.16
C ALA A 73 -5.28 -1.38 9.59
N ALA A 74 -5.29 -0.06 9.84
CA ALA A 74 -5.58 0.50 11.15
C ALA A 74 -6.98 0.13 11.67
N VAL A 75 -8.00 0.24 10.82
CA VAL A 75 -9.38 -0.15 11.15
C VAL A 75 -9.46 -1.65 11.45
N THR A 76 -8.72 -2.49 10.72
CA THR A 76 -8.65 -3.94 10.99
C THR A 76 -8.11 -4.19 12.40
N PHE A 77 -7.00 -3.55 12.78
CA PHE A 77 -6.44 -3.70 14.12
C PHE A 77 -7.41 -3.28 15.24
N VAL A 78 -8.24 -2.27 15.00
CA VAL A 78 -9.21 -1.78 16.00
C VAL A 78 -10.44 -2.68 16.07
N LEU A 79 -10.99 -3.12 14.93
CA LEU A 79 -12.27 -3.84 14.89
C LEU A 79 -12.12 -5.36 15.03
N ALA A 80 -11.00 -5.94 14.62
CA ALA A 80 -10.84 -7.40 14.58
C ALA A 80 -10.80 -8.06 15.97
N ALA A 81 -10.59 -7.29 17.03
CA ALA A 81 -10.77 -7.76 18.42
C ALA A 81 -12.22 -8.16 18.73
N SER A 82 -13.20 -7.55 18.05
CA SER A 82 -14.63 -7.81 18.24
C SER A 82 -15.23 -8.80 17.24
N ALA A 83 -14.56 -9.04 16.11
CA ALA A 83 -14.99 -10.00 15.08
C ALA A 83 -13.77 -10.61 14.37
N PRO A 84 -13.39 -11.86 14.68
CA PRO A 84 -12.16 -12.48 14.17
C PRO A 84 -12.11 -12.59 12.63
N ALA A 85 -13.26 -12.72 11.98
CA ALA A 85 -13.33 -12.77 10.51
C ALA A 85 -12.78 -11.50 9.83
N LEU A 86 -12.79 -10.35 10.53
CA LEU A 86 -12.28 -9.08 9.98
C LEU A 86 -10.77 -9.08 9.78
N TRP A 87 -10.01 -9.92 10.49
CA TRP A 87 -8.56 -10.00 10.37
C TRP A 87 -8.10 -10.21 8.93
N THR A 88 -8.83 -11.00 8.14
CA THR A 88 -8.49 -11.29 6.74
C THR A 88 -9.46 -10.67 5.75
N MET A 89 -10.77 -10.64 6.04
CA MET A 89 -11.79 -10.09 5.14
C MET A 89 -11.57 -8.61 4.84
N LEU A 90 -11.32 -7.81 5.87
CA LEU A 90 -11.24 -6.35 5.72
C LEU A 90 -9.98 -5.92 4.93
N PRO A 91 -8.75 -6.36 5.29
CA PRO A 91 -7.58 -6.04 4.49
C PRO A 91 -7.59 -6.76 3.15
N GLY A 92 -8.14 -7.98 3.03
CA GLY A 92 -8.19 -8.71 1.76
C GLY A 92 -9.12 -8.06 0.74
N ILE A 93 -10.42 -7.97 1.05
CA ILE A 93 -11.44 -7.41 0.15
C ILE A 93 -11.22 -5.90 0.00
N GLY A 94 -10.92 -5.20 1.10
CA GLY A 94 -10.63 -3.76 1.08
C GLY A 94 -9.42 -3.42 0.20
N ALA A 95 -8.34 -4.21 0.27
CA ALA A 95 -7.19 -4.07 -0.62
C ALA A 95 -7.56 -4.32 -2.09
N ALA A 96 -8.27 -5.40 -2.37
CA ALA A 96 -8.70 -5.72 -3.72
C ALA A 96 -9.51 -4.56 -4.33
N ILE A 97 -10.55 -4.10 -3.63
CA ILE A 97 -11.41 -2.99 -4.10
C ILE A 97 -10.59 -1.73 -4.34
N THR A 98 -9.72 -1.36 -3.40
CA THR A 98 -8.92 -0.12 -3.50
C THR A 98 -7.95 -0.19 -4.68
N LEU A 99 -7.29 -1.33 -4.90
CA LEU A 99 -6.36 -1.52 -6.01
C LEU A 99 -7.11 -1.51 -7.35
N TYR A 100 -8.21 -2.23 -7.48
CA TYR A 100 -9.03 -2.21 -8.69
C TYR A 100 -9.60 -0.81 -8.99
N ALA A 101 -10.11 -0.11 -7.97
CA ALA A 101 -10.57 1.27 -8.11
C ALA A 101 -9.45 2.20 -8.57
N THR A 102 -8.23 2.01 -8.05
CA THR A 102 -7.04 2.77 -8.49
C THR A 102 -6.73 2.48 -9.96
N CYS A 103 -6.73 1.21 -10.40
CA CYS A 103 -6.52 0.85 -11.80
C CYS A 103 -7.58 1.46 -12.72
N ILE A 104 -8.86 1.39 -12.34
CA ILE A 104 -9.96 1.99 -13.11
C ILE A 104 -9.78 3.51 -13.18
N ALA A 105 -9.45 4.17 -12.07
CA ALA A 105 -9.22 5.62 -12.04
C ALA A 105 -8.06 6.03 -12.95
N LEU A 106 -6.98 5.24 -12.99
CA LEU A 106 -5.85 5.48 -13.89
C LEU A 106 -6.18 5.23 -15.36
N LEU A 107 -6.98 4.21 -15.67
CA LEU A 107 -7.45 3.95 -17.04
C LEU A 107 -8.42 5.02 -17.53
N ALA A 108 -9.29 5.52 -16.65
CA ALA A 108 -10.22 6.60 -16.95
C ALA A 108 -9.48 7.95 -17.10
N TRP A 109 -8.36 8.13 -16.40
CA TRP A 109 -7.49 9.28 -16.52
C TRP A 109 -6.64 9.17 -17.79
N ASN A 110 -7.16 9.70 -18.90
CA ASN A 110 -6.46 9.70 -20.19
C ASN A 110 -5.72 11.04 -20.42
N PRO A 111 -4.40 11.12 -20.18
CA PRO A 111 -3.63 12.34 -20.45
C PRO A 111 -3.56 12.71 -21.93
N ALA A 112 -3.89 11.79 -22.85
CA ALA A 112 -3.90 12.07 -24.28
C ALA A 112 -5.12 12.90 -24.74
N LYS A 113 -6.20 12.98 -23.94
CA LYS A 113 -7.35 13.85 -24.25
C LYS A 113 -7.00 15.34 -24.13
N ASP A 114 -6.03 15.66 -23.29
CA ASP A 114 -5.63 17.05 -23.02
C ASP A 114 -4.64 17.58 -24.08
N LEU A 115 -4.01 16.70 -24.87
CA LEU A 115 -3.06 17.08 -25.93
C LEU A 115 -3.71 17.29 -27.31
N THR A 116 -4.91 16.77 -27.53
CA THR A 116 -5.66 16.92 -28.79
C THR A 116 -6.67 18.08 -28.74
N THR A 117 -6.79 18.76 -27.60
CA THR A 117 -7.68 19.90 -27.38
C THR A 117 -6.96 21.24 -27.20
N ALA A 118 -5.62 21.26 -27.37
CA ALA A 118 -4.76 22.46 -27.36
C ALA A 118 -4.23 22.75 -28.77
#